data_AF-A0A4T0X2M2-F1
#
_entry.id   AF-A0A4T0X2M2-F1
#
_cell.length_a   1.000
_cell.length_b   1.000
_cell.length_c   1.000
_cell.angle_alpha   90.00
_cell.angle_beta   90.00
_cell.angle_gamma   90.00
#
_symmetry.space_group_name_H-M   'P 1'
#
loop_
_entity.id
_entity.type
_entity.pdbx_description
1 polymer ?
#
loop_
_entity_poly.entity_id
_entity_poly.type
_entity_poly.pdbx_seq_one_letter_code
_entity_poly.pdbx_strand_id
1 'polypeptide(L)'
;MQYLLPLHILAYGYTFGATTFESFVASPIALKSLPRRQFGELQASTLPVHLATQAIGPMLIAATAPYSLSTIGISLLVTSSASAIFNIAYVSPLCADLKSKRWHVIDSKYNGDDKAAVASGELKSIDAEFGKWHGVSMISNVLSVITVTAYGLVLSGKLKI
;
A
#
# COMPACT_ATOMS: atom_id res chain seq x y z
N MET A 1 32.72 1.29 -3.33
CA MET A 1 31.92 0.48 -2.38
C MET A 1 31.67 1.15 -1.02
N GLN A 2 32.45 2.15 -0.57
CA GLN A 2 32.28 2.77 0.77
C GLN A 2 30.89 3.39 1.04
N TYR A 3 30.15 3.81 0.01
CA TYR A 3 28.83 4.44 0.19
C TYR A 3 27.63 3.51 0.01
N LEU A 4 27.84 2.26 -0.45
CA LEU A 4 26.72 1.35 -0.72
C LEU A 4 26.01 0.90 0.56
N LEU A 5 26.77 0.62 1.63
CA LEU A 5 26.17 0.22 2.90
C LEU A 5 25.27 1.32 3.51
N PRO A 6 25.72 2.58 3.64
CA PRO A 6 24.83 3.66 4.07
C PRO A 6 23.58 3.81 3.19
N LEU A 7 23.74 3.78 1.86
CA LEU A 7 22.60 3.88 0.93
C LEU A 7 21.61 2.73 1.10
N HIS A 8 22.12 1.51 1.31
CA HIS A 8 21.31 0.33 1.54
C HIS A 8 20.50 0.43 2.84
N ILE A 9 21.13 0.88 3.92
CA ILE A 9 20.46 1.09 5.22
C ILE A 9 19.40 2.19 5.09
N LEU A 10 19.70 3.29 4.40
CA LEU A 10 18.74 4.37 4.17
C LEU A 10 17.57 3.92 3.30
N ALA A 11 17.83 3.18 2.22
CA ALA A 11 16.79 2.62 1.35
C ALA A 11 15.88 1.64 2.12
N TYR A 12 16.47 0.76 2.93
CA TYR A 12 15.72 -0.14 3.80
C TYR A 12 14.89 0.62 4.84
N GLY A 13 15.52 1.55 5.56
CA GLY A 13 14.89 2.34 6.63
C GLY A 13 13.72 3.17 6.11
N TYR A 14 13.88 3.85 4.97
CA TYR A 14 12.80 4.58 4.31
C TYR A 14 11.68 3.64 3.86
N THR A 15 12.00 2.56 3.15
CA THR A 15 10.98 1.64 2.61
C THR A 15 10.18 1.00 3.73
N PHE A 16 10.84 0.45 4.76
CA PHE A 16 10.19 -0.16 5.92
C PHE A 16 9.39 0.86 6.73
N GLY A 17 10.01 2.02 7.03
CA GLY A 17 9.40 3.07 7.83
C GLY A 17 8.15 3.66 7.17
N ALA A 18 8.26 4.09 5.91
CA ALA A 18 7.12 4.63 5.17
C ALA A 18 5.98 3.60 5.04
N THR A 19 6.33 2.35 4.70
CA THR A 19 5.36 1.28 4.52
C THR A 19 4.56 0.99 5.81
N THR A 20 5.25 0.89 6.94
CA THR A 20 4.64 0.56 8.23
C THR A 20 3.89 1.76 8.83
N PHE A 21 4.45 2.96 8.73
CA PHE A 21 3.81 4.17 9.23
C PHE A 21 2.50 4.48 8.49
N GLU A 22 2.50 4.44 7.15
CA GLU A 22 1.28 4.68 6.38
C GLU A 22 0.22 3.62 6.69
N SER A 23 0.61 2.34 6.70
CA SER A 23 -0.34 1.21 6.87
C SER A 23 -0.97 1.15 8.26
N PHE A 24 -0.20 1.42 9.33
CA PHE A 24 -0.62 1.15 10.70
C PHE A 24 -0.85 2.40 11.54
N VAL A 25 -0.37 3.56 11.11
CA VAL A 25 -0.50 4.81 11.86
C VAL A 25 -1.31 5.84 11.07
N ALA A 26 -0.78 6.32 9.94
CA ALA A 26 -1.38 7.45 9.23
C ALA A 26 -2.75 7.12 8.64
N SER A 27 -2.88 6.00 7.90
CA SER A 27 -4.14 5.62 7.27
C SER A 27 -5.25 5.28 8.29
N PRO A 28 -5.01 4.50 9.36
CA PRO A 28 -6.01 4.27 10.40
C PRO A 28 -6.44 5.54 11.15
N ILE A 29 -5.53 6.48 11.39
CA ILE A 29 -5.87 7.79 11.98
C ILE A 29 -6.75 8.57 11.00
N ALA A 30 -6.34 8.69 9.73
CA ALA A 30 -7.10 9.41 8.71
C ALA A 30 -8.52 8.84 8.52
N LEU A 31 -8.67 7.51 8.52
CA LEU A 31 -9.98 6.85 8.43
C LEU A 31 -10.90 7.24 9.60
N LYS A 32 -10.36 7.39 10.81
CA LYS A 32 -11.12 7.74 12.01
C LYS A 32 -11.38 9.24 12.12
N SER A 33 -10.51 10.06 11.52
CA SER A 33 -10.54 11.51 11.66
C SER A 33 -11.26 12.24 10.53
N LEU A 34 -11.41 11.62 9.35
CA LEU A 34 -11.99 12.26 8.18
C LEU A 34 -13.35 11.67 7.79
N PRO A 35 -14.29 12.49 7.30
CA PRO A 35 -15.47 12.01 6.58
C PRO A 35 -15.08 11.08 5.43
N ARG A 36 -15.91 10.06 5.14
CA ARG A 36 -15.61 8.99 4.16
C ARG A 36 -15.18 9.52 2.78
N ARG A 37 -15.79 10.61 2.30
CA ARG A 37 -15.43 11.26 1.02
C ARG A 37 -14.03 11.87 1.07
N GLN A 38 -13.74 12.67 2.09
CA GLN A 38 -12.43 13.31 2.29
C GLN A 38 -11.32 12.29 2.53
N PHE A 39 -11.58 11.22 3.29
CA PHE A 39 -10.65 10.10 3.43
C PHE A 39 -10.34 9.44 2.08
N GLY A 40 -11.38 9.23 1.25
CA GLY A 40 -11.23 8.67 -0.09
C GLY A 40 -10.40 9.55 -1.03
N GLU A 41 -10.53 10.88 -0.91
CA GLU A 41 -9.75 11.87 -1.64
C GLU A 41 -8.28 11.88 -1.17
N LEU A 42 -8.03 11.89 0.14
CA LEU A 42 -6.68 11.78 0.69
C LEU A 42 -5.99 10.50 0.20
N GLN A 43 -6.67 9.35 0.28
CA GLN A 43 -6.14 8.09 -0.20
C GLN A 43 -5.87 8.08 -1.71
N ALA A 44 -6.67 8.79 -2.52
CA ALA A 44 -6.40 8.90 -3.95
C ALA A 44 -5.07 9.60 -4.24
N SER A 45 -4.60 10.46 -3.33
CA SER A 45 -3.28 11.11 -3.42
C SER A 45 -2.17 10.29 -2.76
N THR A 46 -2.40 9.67 -1.60
CA THR A 46 -1.33 8.99 -0.84
C THR A 46 -1.09 7.55 -1.27
N LEU A 47 -2.14 6.79 -1.61
CA LEU A 47 -2.03 5.36 -1.92
C LEU A 47 -1.11 5.06 -3.12
N PRO A 48 -1.14 5.82 -4.24
CA PRO A 48 -0.23 5.57 -5.34
C PRO A 48 1.25 5.73 -4.93
N VAL A 49 1.55 6.72 -4.10
CA VAL A 49 2.92 6.98 -3.60
C VAL A 49 3.36 5.86 -2.65
N HIS A 50 2.46 5.42 -1.78
CA HIS A 50 2.70 4.30 -0.86
C HIS A 50 2.98 2.98 -1.62
N LEU A 51 2.12 2.62 -2.58
CA LEU A 51 2.32 1.42 -3.39
C LEU A 51 3.57 1.54 -4.28
N ALA A 52 3.87 2.72 -4.81
CA ALA A 52 5.12 2.95 -5.54
C ALA A 52 6.35 2.75 -4.63
N THR A 53 6.26 3.19 -3.37
CA THR A 53 7.33 2.95 -2.37
C THR A 53 7.52 1.45 -2.13
N GLN A 54 6.44 0.68 -2.00
CA GLN A 54 6.52 -0.78 -1.86
C GLN A 54 6.97 -1.52 -3.13
N ALA A 55 6.72 -0.94 -4.31
CA ALA A 55 7.16 -1.49 -5.59
C ALA A 55 8.66 -1.24 -5.83
N ILE A 56 9.11 0.01 -5.65
CA ILE A 56 10.45 0.48 -6.03
C ILE A 56 11.44 0.29 -4.88
N GLY A 57 11.02 0.50 -3.63
CA GLY A 57 11.87 0.41 -2.45
C GLY A 57 12.65 -0.91 -2.36
N PRO A 58 12.02 -2.09 -2.49
CA PRO A 58 12.74 -3.37 -2.49
C PRO A 58 13.72 -3.54 -3.65
N MET A 59 13.45 -2.95 -4.81
CA MET A 59 14.39 -2.94 -5.93
C MET A 59 15.62 -2.09 -5.63
N LEU A 60 15.42 -0.92 -5.01
CA LEU A 60 16.52 -0.05 -4.56
C LEU A 60 17.36 -0.72 -3.48
N ILE A 61 16.70 -1.41 -2.53
CA ILE A 61 17.39 -2.23 -1.52
C ILE A 61 18.25 -3.29 -2.22
N ALA A 62 17.71 -4.03 -3.19
CA ALA A 62 18.47 -5.02 -3.92
C ALA A 62 19.68 -4.41 -4.66
N ALA A 63 19.46 -3.29 -5.37
CA ALA A 63 20.49 -2.62 -6.18
C ALA A 63 21.63 -2.00 -5.35
N THR A 64 21.35 -1.64 -4.09
CA THR A 64 22.31 -1.01 -3.19
C THR A 64 23.02 -1.99 -2.26
N ALA A 65 22.68 -3.28 -2.30
CA ALA A 65 23.25 -4.29 -1.41
C ALA A 65 24.79 -4.37 -1.56
N PRO A 66 25.57 -4.10 -0.49
CA PRO A 66 27.03 -4.16 -0.53
C PRO A 66 27.57 -5.60 -0.41
N TYR A 67 26.69 -6.59 -0.48
CA TYR A 67 26.97 -8.02 -0.32
C TYR A 67 26.09 -8.83 -1.28
N SER A 68 26.49 -10.08 -1.54
CA SER A 68 25.66 -11.01 -2.31
C SER A 68 24.37 -11.33 -1.55
N LEU A 69 23.23 -11.05 -2.18
CA LEU A 69 21.92 -11.41 -1.64
C LEU A 69 21.74 -12.93 -1.67
N SER A 70 21.25 -13.50 -0.58
CA SER A 70 20.83 -14.91 -0.55
C SER A 70 19.55 -15.11 -1.37
N THR A 71 19.27 -16.34 -1.78
CA THR A 71 18.01 -16.69 -2.46
C THR A 71 16.80 -16.23 -1.65
N ILE A 72 16.82 -16.42 -0.32
CA ILE A 72 15.75 -15.95 0.57
C ILE A 72 15.61 -14.42 0.51
N GLY A 73 16.73 -13.67 0.59
CA GLY A 73 16.71 -12.22 0.51
C GLY A 73 16.13 -11.71 -0.82
N ILE A 74 16.53 -12.32 -1.94
CA ILE A 74 15.98 -12.00 -3.27
C ILE A 74 14.48 -12.29 -3.32
N SER A 75 14.06 -13.49 -2.88
CA SER A 75 12.64 -13.88 -2.91
C SER A 75 11.76 -12.93 -2.10
N LEU A 76 12.23 -12.47 -0.94
CA LEU A 76 11.49 -11.51 -0.11
C LEU A 76 11.33 -10.15 -0.81
N LEU A 77 12.41 -9.59 -1.37
CA LEU A 77 12.36 -8.31 -2.06
C LEU A 77 11.49 -8.38 -3.33
N VAL A 78 11.64 -9.45 -4.12
CA VAL A 78 10.83 -9.70 -5.32
C VAL A 78 9.36 -9.84 -4.96
N THR A 79 9.03 -10.58 -3.89
CA THR A 79 7.64 -10.75 -3.43
C THR A 79 7.03 -9.42 -3.03
N SER A 80 7.76 -8.58 -2.28
CA SER A 80 7.29 -7.24 -1.91
C SER A 80 6.98 -6.41 -3.16
N SER A 81 7.95 -6.30 -4.08
CA SER A 81 7.80 -5.49 -5.30
C SER A 81 6.67 -6.00 -6.19
N ALA A 82 6.60 -7.32 -6.44
CA ALA A 82 5.57 -7.91 -7.27
C ALA A 82 4.16 -7.71 -6.69
N SER A 83 4.01 -7.84 -5.37
CA SER A 83 2.73 -7.62 -4.69
C SER A 83 2.25 -6.17 -4.84
N ALA A 84 3.15 -5.21 -4.67
CA ALA A 84 2.85 -3.79 -4.83
C ALA A 84 2.54 -3.40 -6.28
N ILE A 85 3.30 -3.95 -7.25
CA ILE A 85 3.06 -3.76 -8.69
C ILE A 85 1.69 -4.31 -9.07
N PHE A 86 1.36 -5.52 -8.62
CA PHE A 86 0.03 -6.09 -8.85
C PHE A 86 -1.07 -5.19 -8.28
N ASN A 87 -0.86 -4.66 -7.06
CA ASN A 87 -1.84 -3.80 -6.42
C ASN A 87 -2.04 -2.47 -7.16
N ILE A 88 -0.95 -1.79 -7.55
CA ILE A 88 -1.06 -0.49 -8.23
C ILE A 88 -1.57 -0.64 -9.68
N ALA A 89 -1.19 -1.71 -10.38
CA ALA A 89 -1.54 -1.89 -11.79
C ALA A 89 -2.95 -2.47 -12.00
N TYR A 90 -3.46 -3.29 -11.07
CA TYR A 90 -4.73 -3.99 -11.25
C TYR A 90 -5.76 -3.65 -10.18
N VAL A 91 -5.41 -3.80 -8.90
CA VAL A 91 -6.40 -3.73 -7.81
C VAL A 91 -6.83 -2.30 -7.51
N SER A 92 -5.89 -1.37 -7.45
CA SER A 92 -6.14 0.04 -7.12
C SER A 92 -7.03 0.75 -8.16
N PRO A 93 -6.84 0.56 -9.48
CA PRO A 93 -7.75 1.09 -10.49
C PRO A 93 -9.19 0.59 -10.35
N LEU A 94 -9.39 -0.70 -10.04
CA LEU A 94 -10.71 -1.27 -9.80
C LEU A 94 -11.40 -0.63 -8.59
N CYS A 95 -10.67 -0.48 -7.48
CA CYS A 95 -11.17 0.22 -6.30
C CYS A 95 -11.51 1.70 -6.59
N ALA A 96 -10.72 2.38 -7.43
CA ALA A 96 -10.97 3.77 -7.82
C ALA A 96 -12.24 3.91 -8.66
N ASP A 97 -12.45 3.02 -9.63
CA ASP A 97 -13.67 2.98 -10.45
C ASP A 97 -14.92 2.75 -9.60
N LEU A 98 -14.88 1.79 -8.67
CA LEU A 98 -16.00 1.51 -7.76
C LEU A 98 -16.31 2.71 -6.84
N LYS A 99 -15.28 3.40 -6.33
CA LYS A 99 -15.47 4.65 -5.58
C LYS A 99 -16.11 5.73 -6.44
N SER A 100 -15.68 5.88 -7.69
CA SER A 100 -16.26 6.85 -8.63
C SER A 100 -17.74 6.56 -8.90
N LYS A 101 -18.08 5.31 -9.21
CA LYS A 101 -19.47 4.84 -9.39
C LYS A 101 -20.33 5.12 -8.15
N ARG A 102 -19.80 4.83 -6.96
CA ARG A 102 -20.48 5.10 -5.69
C ARG A 102 -20.81 6.58 -5.54
N TRP A 103 -19.84 7.47 -5.73
CA TRP A 103 -20.06 8.91 -5.60
C TRP A 103 -20.95 9.47 -6.69
N HIS A 104 -20.89 8.93 -7.91
CA HIS A 104 -21.81 9.31 -8.98
C HIS A 104 -23.27 9.04 -8.60
N VAL A 105 -23.59 7.88 -8.01
CA VAL A 105 -24.95 7.57 -7.54
C VAL A 105 -25.39 8.54 -6.43
N ILE A 106 -24.51 8.79 -5.46
CA ILE A 106 -24.80 9.68 -4.31
C ILE A 106 -25.05 11.11 -4.79
N ASP A 107 -24.20 11.64 -5.67
CA ASP A 107 -24.29 13.01 -6.15
C ASP A 107 -25.48 13.20 -7.10
N SER A 108 -25.77 12.23 -7.98
CA SER A 108 -26.83 12.35 -8.98
C SER A 108 -28.25 12.08 -8.46
N LYS A 109 -28.42 11.18 -7.49
CA LYS A 109 -29.75 10.76 -7.00
C LYS A 109 -30.08 11.24 -5.59
N TYR A 110 -29.05 11.48 -4.78
CA TYR A 110 -29.20 11.79 -3.35
C TYR A 110 -28.64 13.17 -2.99
N ASN A 111 -28.29 14.00 -3.99
CA ASN A 111 -27.74 15.35 -3.81
C ASN A 111 -26.54 15.41 -2.83
N GLY A 112 -25.71 14.37 -2.83
CA GLY A 112 -24.55 14.29 -1.93
C GLY A 112 -24.83 13.65 -0.56
N ASP A 113 -26.07 13.27 -0.24
CA ASP A 113 -26.42 12.64 1.04
C ASP A 113 -26.05 11.14 1.06
N ASP A 114 -24.88 10.86 1.64
CA ASP A 114 -24.36 9.50 1.82
C ASP A 114 -25.28 8.61 2.67
N LYS A 115 -25.95 9.17 3.69
CA LYS A 115 -26.79 8.38 4.61
C LYS A 115 -28.09 7.95 3.92
N ALA A 116 -28.72 8.87 3.19
CA ALA A 116 -29.91 8.55 2.40
C ALA A 116 -29.60 7.51 1.32
N ALA A 117 -28.46 7.65 0.63
CA ALA A 117 -28.03 6.70 -0.38
C ALA A 117 -27.76 5.30 0.19
N VAL A 118 -27.13 5.20 1.37
CA VAL A 118 -26.93 3.91 2.05
C VAL A 118 -28.28 3.30 2.49
N ALA A 119 -29.19 4.11 3.03
CA ALA A 119 -30.51 3.65 3.49
C ALA A 119 -31.38 3.11 2.34
N SER A 120 -31.21 3.63 1.12
CA SER A 120 -31.91 3.14 -0.07
C SER A 120 -31.56 1.70 -0.47
N GLY A 121 -30.38 1.22 -0.07
CA GLY A 121 -29.84 -0.08 -0.48
C GLY A 121 -29.23 -0.11 -1.89
N GLU A 122 -29.31 0.96 -2.69
CA GLU A 122 -28.73 1.00 -4.05
C GLU A 122 -27.21 0.83 -4.08
N LEU A 123 -26.52 1.21 -2.99
CA LEU A 123 -25.06 1.10 -2.88
C LEU A 123 -24.57 -0.30 -2.51
N LYS A 124 -25.46 -1.23 -2.12
CA LYS A 124 -25.05 -2.53 -1.53
C LYS A 124 -24.15 -3.35 -2.45
N SER A 125 -24.47 -3.42 -3.75
CA SER A 125 -23.67 -4.19 -4.71
C SER A 125 -22.29 -3.55 -4.93
N ILE A 126 -22.25 -2.22 -5.08
CA ILE A 126 -21.01 -1.45 -5.27
C ILE A 126 -20.11 -1.55 -4.03
N ASP A 127 -20.68 -1.37 -2.83
CA ASP A 127 -19.94 -1.46 -1.56
C ASP A 127 -19.41 -2.89 -1.31
N ALA A 128 -20.18 -3.93 -1.68
CA ALA A 128 -19.72 -5.32 -1.57
C ALA A 128 -18.57 -5.63 -2.53
N GLU A 129 -18.67 -5.19 -3.79
CA GLU A 129 -17.61 -5.36 -4.76
C GLU A 129 -16.35 -4.57 -4.37
N PHE A 130 -16.52 -3.35 -3.87
CA PHE A 130 -15.43 -2.55 -3.32
C PHE A 130 -14.76 -3.26 -2.16
N GLY A 131 -15.53 -3.80 -1.21
CA GLY A 131 -15.00 -4.53 -0.05
C GLY A 131 -14.13 -5.72 -0.45
N LYS A 132 -14.53 -6.48 -1.49
CA LYS A 132 -13.74 -7.58 -2.04
C LYS A 132 -12.39 -7.10 -2.57
N TRP A 133 -12.37 -6.13 -3.48
CA TRP A 133 -11.13 -5.65 -4.10
C TRP A 133 -10.25 -4.87 -3.12
N HIS A 134 -10.85 -4.12 -2.21
CA HIS A 134 -10.13 -3.48 -1.12
C HIS A 134 -9.45 -4.50 -0.22
N GLY A 135 -10.12 -5.60 0.11
CA GLY A 135 -9.52 -6.72 0.86
C GLY A 135 -8.31 -7.33 0.15
N VAL A 136 -8.40 -7.53 -1.17
CA VAL A 136 -7.25 -7.99 -1.99
C VAL A 136 -6.10 -6.99 -1.91
N SER A 137 -6.38 -5.69 -2.05
CA SER A 137 -5.38 -4.63 -1.93
C SER A 137 -4.70 -4.63 -0.55
N MET A 138 -5.48 -4.80 0.52
CA MET A 138 -4.95 -4.91 1.88
C MET A 138 -4.03 -6.11 2.06
N ILE A 139 -4.40 -7.28 1.53
CA ILE A 139 -3.57 -8.49 1.58
C ILE A 139 -2.24 -8.25 0.85
N SER A 140 -2.27 -7.66 -0.34
CA SER A 140 -1.05 -7.31 -1.08
C SER A 140 -0.16 -6.34 -0.28
N ASN A 141 -0.76 -5.33 0.35
CA ASN A 141 -0.04 -4.40 1.22
C ASN A 141 0.62 -5.10 2.41
N VAL A 142 -0.11 -5.96 3.12
CA VAL A 142 0.40 -6.71 4.28
C VAL A 142 1.50 -7.69 3.86
N LEU A 143 1.38 -8.32 2.69
CA LEU A 143 2.43 -9.19 2.16
C LEU A 143 3.74 -8.41 1.93
N SER A 144 3.65 -7.20 1.37
CA SER A 144 4.83 -6.31 1.25
C SER A 144 5.42 -5.95 2.61
N VAL A 145 4.60 -5.57 3.59
CA VAL A 145 5.05 -5.30 4.97
C VAL A 145 5.81 -6.49 5.55
N ILE A 146 5.22 -7.69 5.50
CA ILE A 146 5.81 -8.90 6.08
C ILE A 146 7.14 -9.24 5.41
N THR A 147 7.19 -9.17 4.07
CA THR A 147 8.39 -9.54 3.32
C THR A 147 9.53 -8.55 3.50
N VAL A 148 9.25 -7.24 3.54
CA VAL A 148 10.26 -6.22 3.87
C VAL A 148 10.73 -6.37 5.33
N THR A 149 9.83 -6.66 6.27
CA THR A 149 10.20 -6.93 7.67
C THR A 149 11.11 -8.15 7.79
N ALA A 150 10.77 -9.26 7.11
CA ALA A 150 11.58 -10.47 7.08
C ALA A 150 12.95 -10.22 6.41
N TYR A 151 13.00 -9.35 5.40
CA TYR A 151 14.27 -8.93 4.80
C TYR A 151 15.16 -8.22 5.82
N GLY A 152 14.59 -7.42 6.72
CA GLY A 152 15.31 -6.81 7.83
C GLY A 152 16.09 -7.82 8.70
N LEU A 153 15.52 -9.02 8.91
CA LEU A 153 16.19 -10.11 9.63
C LEU A 153 17.34 -10.72 8.82
N VAL A 154 17.23 -10.75 7.49
CA VAL A 154 18.34 -11.18 6.61
C VAL A 154 19.46 -10.13 6.62
N LEU A 155 19.10 -8.84 6.54
CA LEU A 155 20.03 -7.72 6.61
C LEU A 155 20.79 -7.70 7.93
N SER A 156 20.13 -7.89 9.07
CA SER A 156 20.79 -7.86 10.38
C SER A 156 21.92 -8.90 10.50
N GLY A 157 21.74 -10.09 9.94
CA GLY A 157 22.79 -11.11 9.89
C GLY A 157 23.98 -10.78 8.99
N LYS A 158 23.90 -9.70 8.19
CA LYS A 158 25.00 -9.19 7.34
C LYS A 158 25.71 -7.99 7.95
N LEU A 159 25.07 -7.28 8.88
CA LEU A 159 25.68 -6.19 9.62
C LEU A 159 26.64 -6.77 10.65
N LYS A 160 27.94 -6.51 10.49
CA LYS A 160 28.93 -6.75 11.54
C LYS A 160 28.93 -5.52 12.45
N ILE A 161 28.33 -5.65 13.63
CA ILE A 161 28.37 -4.65 14.70
C ILE A 161 29.49 -5.04 15.66
#